data_AF-A0A4C1ZU40-F1
#
_entry.id   AF-A0A4C1ZU40-F1
#
_cell.length_a   1.000
_cell.length_b   1.000
_cell.length_c   1.000
_cell.angle_alpha   90.00
_cell.angle_beta   90.00
_cell.angle_gamma   90.00
#
_symmetry.space_group_name_H-M   'P 1'
#
loop_
_entity.id
_entity.type
_entity.pdbx_description
1 polymer ?
#
loop_
_entity_poly.entity_id
_entity_poly.type
_entity_poly.pdbx_seq_one_letter_code
_entity_poly.pdbx_strand_id
1 'polypeptide(L)'
;MILYLFNTKASSLDESSIETVVNMGFTRPQACRALTAAEGDVARALDWIFSHADELDAADAPPAAAPVDAARDGPEKYKLVAFISHMGTSTMVGHYVCHLLHDGRWVIFNDNKVALSENPPKDLGYLYLYERL
;
A
#
# COMPACT_ATOMS: atom_id res chain seq x y z
N MET A 1 27.32 4.93 51.29
CA MET A 1 27.61 4.65 49.87
C MET A 1 26.97 3.33 49.50
N ILE A 2 25.69 3.34 49.12
CA ILE A 2 25.02 2.21 48.49
C ILE A 2 24.25 2.82 47.33
N LEU A 3 24.81 2.69 46.13
CA LEU A 3 24.15 3.07 44.89
C LEU A 3 22.98 2.10 44.70
N TYR A 4 21.75 2.64 44.67
CA TYR A 4 20.62 1.91 44.11
C TYR A 4 20.84 1.76 42.60
N LEU A 5 20.75 0.51 42.17
CA LEU A 5 20.87 0.04 40.81
C LEU A 5 20.02 0.87 39.85
N PHE A 6 20.66 1.33 38.77
CA PHE A 6 19.99 1.80 37.57
C PHE A 6 19.04 0.69 37.08
N ASN A 7 17.74 0.98 37.12
CA ASN A 7 16.70 0.20 36.48
C ASN A 7 16.90 0.30 34.95
N THR A 8 17.69 -0.61 34.38
CA THR A 8 17.77 -0.80 32.94
C THR A 8 16.48 -1.49 32.49
N LYS A 9 15.53 -0.67 32.01
CA LYS A 9 14.36 -1.11 31.26
C LYS A 9 14.84 -1.73 29.94
N ALA A 10 15.33 -2.97 30.00
CA ALA A 10 15.46 -3.80 28.81
C ALA A 10 14.04 -4.21 28.44
N SER A 11 13.43 -3.48 27.50
CA SER A 11 12.19 -3.90 26.85
C SER A 11 12.49 -5.18 26.08
N SER A 12 12.38 -6.32 26.75
CA SER A 12 12.24 -7.61 26.09
C SER A 12 11.01 -7.48 25.20
N LEU A 13 11.24 -7.37 23.89
CA LEU A 13 10.16 -7.32 22.91
C LEU A 13 9.29 -8.57 23.11
N ASP A 14 7.98 -8.37 23.10
CA ASP A 14 7.02 -9.46 23.22
C ASP A 14 7.14 -10.39 22.00
N GLU A 15 7.34 -11.69 22.25
CA GLU A 15 7.57 -12.67 21.18
C GLU A 15 6.35 -12.81 20.26
N SER A 16 5.14 -12.66 20.80
CA SER A 16 3.90 -12.67 20.01
C SER A 16 3.84 -11.47 19.05
N SER A 17 4.34 -10.32 19.47
CA SER A 17 4.47 -9.11 18.63
C SER A 17 5.49 -9.32 17.51
N ILE A 18 6.61 -9.99 17.80
CA ILE A 18 7.61 -10.38 16.80
C ILE A 18 7.00 -11.36 15.79
N GLU A 19 6.34 -12.42 16.27
CA GLU A 19 5.68 -13.42 15.41
C GLU A 19 4.62 -12.78 14.51
N THR A 20 3.86 -11.80 15.00
CA THR A 20 2.86 -11.08 14.21
C THR A 20 3.51 -10.38 13.02
N VAL A 21 4.59 -9.63 13.25
CA VAL A 21 5.30 -8.90 12.19
C VAL A 21 5.99 -9.88 11.23
N VAL A 22 6.54 -10.99 11.74
CA VAL A 22 7.15 -12.04 10.89
C VAL A 22 6.10 -12.73 10.01
N ASN A 23 4.91 -13.01 10.54
CA ASN A 23 3.79 -13.59 9.78
C ASN A 23 3.27 -12.65 8.68
N MET A 24 3.56 -11.34 8.76
CA MET A 24 3.27 -10.38 7.70
C MET A 24 4.30 -10.40 6.56
N GLY A 25 5.33 -11.24 6.67
CA GLY A 25 6.32 -11.48 5.61
C GLY A 25 7.68 -10.82 5.85
N PHE A 26 7.91 -10.26 7.04
CA PHE A 26 9.19 -9.64 7.39
C PHE A 26 10.11 -10.62 8.12
N THR A 27 11.42 -10.40 8.02
CA THR A 27 12.39 -11.24 8.74
C THR A 27 12.40 -10.90 10.23
N ARG A 28 12.83 -11.85 11.08
CA ARG A 28 12.92 -11.64 12.53
C ARG A 28 13.83 -10.44 12.90
N PRO A 29 14.99 -10.20 12.25
CA PRO A 29 15.78 -9.00 12.48
C PRO A 29 15.04 -7.70 12.14
N GLN A 30 14.33 -7.66 11.01
CA GLN A 30 13.50 -6.50 10.61
C GLN A 30 12.38 -6.25 11.64
N ALA A 31 11.68 -7.30 12.06
CA ALA A 31 10.64 -7.23 13.09
C ALA A 31 11.18 -6.68 14.42
N CYS A 32 12.32 -7.19 14.90
CA CYS A 32 12.93 -6.70 16.14
C CYS A 32 13.37 -5.24 16.04
N ARG A 33 13.99 -4.82 14.92
CA ARG A 33 14.39 -3.42 14.70
C ARG A 33 13.18 -2.49 14.71
N ALA A 34 12.14 -2.86 13.97
CA ALA A 34 10.91 -2.10 13.86
C ALA A 34 10.17 -1.99 15.19
N LEU A 35 10.01 -3.10 15.92
CA LEU A 35 9.38 -3.11 17.24
C LEU A 35 10.21 -2.33 18.26
N THR A 36 11.53 -2.30 18.13
CA THR A 36 12.38 -1.45 18.98
C THR A 36 12.14 0.03 18.68
N ALA A 37 12.11 0.42 17.41
CA ALA A 37 11.80 1.79 16.98
C ALA A 37 10.35 2.20 17.33
N ALA A 38 9.45 1.22 17.37
CA ALA A 38 8.05 1.39 17.67
C ALA A 38 7.69 1.18 19.15
N GLU A 39 8.66 1.01 20.04
CA GLU A 39 8.46 0.81 21.49
C GLU A 39 7.51 -0.38 21.82
N GLY A 40 7.56 -1.43 20.99
CA GLY A 40 6.73 -2.64 21.14
C GLY A 40 5.34 -2.57 20.51
N ASP A 41 4.96 -1.44 19.91
CA ASP A 41 3.68 -1.31 19.19
C ASP A 41 3.76 -1.93 17.79
N VAL A 42 2.93 -2.94 17.51
CA VAL A 42 2.93 -3.67 16.23
C VAL A 42 2.48 -2.78 15.06
N ALA A 43 1.44 -1.96 15.24
CA ALA A 43 0.92 -1.12 14.16
C ALA A 43 1.95 -0.07 13.73
N ARG A 44 2.60 0.57 14.71
CA ARG A 44 3.68 1.52 14.47
C ARG A 44 4.93 0.84 13.95
N ALA A 45 5.23 -0.40 14.36
CA ALA A 45 6.35 -1.16 13.81
C ALA A 45 6.16 -1.43 12.31
N LEU A 46 4.95 -1.80 11.88
CA LEU A 46 4.65 -2.02 10.48
C LEU A 46 4.77 -0.75 9.65
N ASP A 47 4.18 0.36 10.12
CA ASP A 47 4.31 1.68 9.49
C ASP A 47 5.79 2.10 9.38
N TRP A 48 6.56 1.86 10.43
CA TRP A 48 8.00 2.12 10.44
C TRP A 48 8.75 1.28 9.42
N ILE A 49 8.43 -0.02 9.30
CA ILE A 49 9.04 -0.92 8.29
C ILE A 49 8.75 -0.41 6.88
N PHE A 50 7.50 -0.06 6.56
CA PHE A 50 7.16 0.44 5.22
C PHE A 50 7.84 1.78 4.90
N SER A 51 8.01 2.63 5.91
CA SER A 51 8.67 3.94 5.73
C SER A 51 10.20 3.86 5.65
N HIS A 52 10.80 2.72 6.05
CA HIS A 52 12.26 2.51 6.09
C HIS A 52 12.67 1.21 5.40
N ALA A 53 11.85 0.70 4.46
CA ALA A 53 12.06 -0.58 3.79
C ALA A 53 13.42 -0.62 3.07
N ASP A 54 13.81 0.50 2.43
CA ASP A 54 15.09 0.67 1.75
C ASP A 54 16.31 0.43 2.69
N GLU A 55 16.23 0.87 3.94
CA GLU A 55 17.31 0.71 4.93
C GLU A 55 17.36 -0.71 5.52
N LEU A 56 16.23 -1.42 5.48
CA LEU A 56 16.09 -2.78 5.96
C LEU A 56 16.63 -3.79 4.95
N ASP A 57 16.38 -3.57 3.65
CA ASP A 57 16.87 -4.43 2.58
C ASP A 57 18.39 -4.29 2.36
N ALA A 58 18.93 -3.09 2.55
CA ALA A 58 20.38 -2.84 2.45
C ALA A 58 21.20 -3.56 3.53
N ALA A 59 20.61 -3.89 4.68
CA ALA A 59 21.31 -4.50 5.81
C ALA A 59 21.37 -6.04 5.75
N ASP A 60 20.52 -6.70 4.94
CA ASP A 60 20.33 -8.15 4.97
C ASP A 60 20.34 -8.85 3.58
N ALA A 61 20.73 -8.19 2.49
CA ALA A 61 20.63 -8.78 1.14
C ALA A 61 21.80 -9.73 0.75
N PRO A 62 21.55 -11.03 0.44
CA PRO A 62 22.28 -11.76 -0.60
C PRO A 62 21.84 -11.28 -2.00
N PRO A 63 22.70 -11.39 -3.04
CA PRO A 63 22.47 -10.74 -4.32
C PRO A 63 21.48 -11.55 -5.17
N ALA A 64 20.18 -11.23 -5.15
CA ALA A 64 19.21 -11.48 -6.24
C ALA A 64 17.72 -11.22 -5.89
N ALA A 65 17.38 -10.43 -4.87
CA ALA A 65 16.01 -9.91 -4.79
C ALA A 65 15.96 -8.62 -5.62
N ALA A 66 15.15 -8.61 -6.70
CA ALA A 66 14.87 -7.39 -7.43
C ALA A 66 14.34 -6.32 -6.45
N PRO A 67 14.71 -5.03 -6.61
CA PRO A 67 14.30 -4.00 -5.67
C PRO A 67 12.78 -3.98 -5.57
N VAL A 68 12.25 -4.08 -4.36
CA VAL A 68 10.80 -3.99 -4.08
C VAL A 68 10.23 -2.64 -4.51
N ASP A 69 11.08 -1.63 -4.70
CA ASP A 69 10.76 -0.28 -5.19
C ASP A 69 11.27 0.03 -6.60
N ALA A 70 11.63 -0.99 -7.40
CA ALA A 70 11.92 -0.76 -8.81
C ALA A 70 10.62 -0.44 -9.55
N ALA A 71 10.28 0.84 -9.61
CA ALA A 71 9.23 1.34 -10.50
C ALA A 71 9.41 0.70 -11.88
N ARG A 72 8.37 0.01 -12.37
CA ARG A 72 8.42 -0.71 -13.65
C ARG A 72 8.41 0.29 -14.80
N ASP A 73 9.60 0.77 -15.15
CA ASP A 73 9.79 1.69 -16.26
C ASP A 73 9.46 1.03 -17.62
N GLY A 74 9.17 1.85 -18.62
CA GLY A 74 8.78 1.38 -19.95
C GLY A 74 8.29 2.50 -20.86
N PRO A 75 7.77 2.16 -22.06
CA PRO A 75 7.29 3.13 -23.02
C PRO A 75 6.23 4.08 -22.44
N GLU A 76 6.25 5.34 -22.89
CA GLU A 76 5.40 6.43 -22.41
C GLU A 76 3.97 6.40 -22.96
N LYS A 77 3.59 5.34 -23.67
CA LYS A 77 2.29 5.23 -24.34
C LYS A 77 1.31 4.42 -23.52
N TYR A 78 0.14 5.00 -23.29
CA TYR A 78 -0.92 4.41 -22.50
C TYR A 78 -2.27 4.49 -23.22
N LYS A 79 -3.15 3.54 -22.93
CA LYS A 79 -4.57 3.56 -23.30
C LYS A 79 -5.42 3.69 -22.04
N LEU A 80 -6.48 4.48 -22.11
CA LEU A 80 -7.46 4.57 -21.04
C LEU A 80 -8.26 3.26 -20.98
N VAL A 81 -8.24 2.58 -19.82
CA VAL A 81 -8.95 1.31 -19.63
C VAL A 81 -10.08 1.38 -18.62
N ALA A 82 -10.03 2.32 -17.68
CA ALA A 82 -11.14 2.57 -16.80
C ALA A 82 -11.12 4.00 -16.27
N PHE A 83 -12.27 4.49 -15.82
CA PHE A 83 -12.35 5.71 -15.02
C PHE A 83 -13.50 5.62 -14.03
N ILE A 84 -13.32 6.26 -12.87
CA ILE A 84 -14.29 6.32 -11.78
C ILE A 84 -14.79 7.76 -11.73
N SER A 85 -16.11 7.95 -11.76
CA SER A 85 -16.75 9.26 -11.69
C SER A 85 -17.43 9.43 -10.34
N HIS A 86 -17.20 10.59 -9.72
CA HIS A 86 -18.00 11.07 -8.59
C HIS A 86 -19.13 11.95 -9.12
N MET A 87 -20.37 11.48 -9.02
CA MET A 87 -21.55 12.22 -9.45
C MET A 87 -22.11 13.03 -8.27
N GLY A 88 -21.78 14.32 -8.23
CA GLY A 88 -22.28 15.24 -7.22
C GLY A 88 -21.47 16.54 -7.19
N THR A 89 -22.06 17.62 -6.69
CA THR A 89 -21.40 18.92 -6.52
C THR A 89 -20.79 19.12 -5.14
N SER A 90 -21.05 18.21 -4.20
CA SER A 90 -20.54 18.24 -2.84
C SER A 90 -19.37 17.27 -2.69
N THR A 91 -18.37 17.64 -1.88
CA THR A 91 -17.30 16.71 -1.49
C THR A 91 -17.75 15.72 -0.41
N MET A 92 -18.86 16.00 0.27
CA MET A 92 -19.37 15.20 1.38
C MET A 92 -20.43 14.18 0.95
N VAL A 93 -21.06 14.38 -0.21
CA VAL A 93 -22.12 13.53 -0.74
C VAL A 93 -22.04 13.44 -2.26
N GLY A 94 -22.34 12.25 -2.78
CA GLY A 94 -22.47 11.99 -4.21
C GLY A 94 -22.57 10.49 -4.46
N HIS A 95 -22.45 10.12 -5.73
CA HIS A 95 -22.57 8.73 -6.16
C HIS A 95 -21.38 8.31 -7.02
N TYR A 96 -20.73 7.20 -6.69
CA TYR A 96 -19.60 6.70 -7.46
C TYR A 96 -20.07 5.68 -8.48
N VAL A 97 -19.65 5.87 -9.73
CA VAL A 97 -19.82 4.90 -10.81
C VAL A 97 -18.50 4.65 -11.50
N CYS A 98 -18.29 3.45 -12.01
CA CYS A 98 -17.08 3.10 -12.74
C CYS A 98 -17.42 2.76 -14.19
N HIS A 99 -16.58 3.21 -15.11
CA HIS A 99 -16.61 2.79 -16.50
C HIS A 99 -15.35 1.99 -16.79
N LEU A 100 -15.50 0.79 -17.32
CA LEU A 100 -14.39 -0.07 -17.73
C LEU A 100 -14.48 -0.37 -19.22
N LEU A 101 -13.33 -0.39 -19.89
CA LEU A 101 -13.17 -0.89 -21.24
C LEU A 101 -12.97 -2.41 -21.17
N HIS A 102 -13.99 -3.17 -21.53
CA HIS A 102 -13.98 -4.62 -21.56
C HIS A 102 -14.26 -5.11 -22.98
N ASP A 103 -13.39 -5.96 -23.52
CA ASP A 103 -13.48 -6.48 -24.90
C ASP A 103 -13.74 -5.40 -25.97
N GLY A 104 -13.06 -4.26 -25.81
CA GLY A 104 -13.17 -3.11 -26.73
C GLY A 104 -14.47 -2.30 -26.59
N ARG A 105 -15.32 -2.61 -25.61
CA ARG A 105 -16.58 -1.90 -25.33
C ARG A 105 -16.55 -1.27 -23.94
N TRP A 106 -17.13 -0.09 -23.82
CA TRP A 106 -17.27 0.56 -22.53
C TRP A 106 -18.48 0.01 -21.78
N VAL A 107 -18.28 -0.31 -20.51
CA VAL A 107 -19.30 -0.86 -19.62
C VAL A 107 -19.37 0.03 -18.39
N ILE A 108 -20.56 0.49 -18.04
CA ILE A 108 -20.81 1.20 -16.77
C ILE A 108 -21.20 0.18 -15.70
N PHE A 109 -20.54 0.29 -14.56
CA PHE A 109 -20.84 -0.41 -13.32
C PHE A 109 -21.38 0.61 -12.32
N ASN A 110 -22.67 0.51 -12.04
CA ASN A 110 -23.41 1.33 -11.10
C ASN A 110 -24.07 0.40 -10.07
N ASP A 111 -23.34 0.09 -9.00
CA ASP A 111 -23.72 -0.90 -8.00
C ASP A 111 -24.11 -2.24 -8.63
N ASN A 112 -25.37 -2.66 -8.48
CA ASN A 112 -25.92 -3.87 -9.05
C ASN A 112 -26.36 -3.73 -10.52
N LYS A 113 -26.26 -2.53 -11.11
CA LYS A 113 -26.61 -2.25 -12.51
C LYS A 113 -25.35 -2.20 -13.35
N VAL A 114 -25.28 -3.12 -14.30
CA VAL A 114 -24.20 -3.20 -15.28
C VAL A 114 -24.81 -3.03 -16.66
N ALA A 115 -24.28 -2.09 -17.45
CA ALA A 115 -24.80 -1.80 -18.78
C ALA A 115 -23.68 -1.41 -19.75
N LEU A 116 -23.92 -1.59 -21.05
CA LEU A 116 -23.05 -1.03 -22.08
C LEU A 116 -23.18 0.49 -22.08
N SER A 117 -22.05 1.19 -22.12
CA SER A 117 -21.96 2.64 -22.19
C SER A 117 -21.48 3.03 -23.58
N GLU A 118 -22.38 3.42 -24.48
CA GLU A 118 -22.02 3.80 -25.85
C GLU A 118 -21.26 5.13 -25.88
N ASN A 119 -21.67 6.08 -25.04
CA ASN A 119 -21.07 7.41 -24.90
C ASN A 119 -20.59 7.63 -23.46
N PRO A 120 -19.47 7.02 -23.05
CA PRO A 120 -18.94 7.16 -21.70
C PRO A 120 -18.49 8.62 -21.44
N PRO A 121 -18.87 9.24 -20.31
CA PRO A 121 -18.53 10.63 -19.99
C PRO A 121 -17.08 10.75 -19.48
N LYS A 122 -16.12 10.53 -20.38
CA LYS A 122 -14.69 10.48 -20.05
C LYS A 122 -14.15 11.78 -19.47
N ASP A 123 -14.75 12.93 -19.76
CA ASP A 123 -14.28 14.22 -19.24
C ASP A 123 -14.75 14.49 -17.79
N LEU A 124 -15.64 13.66 -17.26
CA LEU A 124 -16.22 13.78 -15.91
C LEU A 124 -15.72 12.67 -14.95
N GLY A 125 -14.61 12.02 -15.28
CA GLY A 125 -13.92 11.11 -14.38
C GLY A 125 -13.19 11.87 -13.27
N TYR A 126 -13.21 11.29 -12.07
CA TYR A 126 -12.44 11.73 -10.91
C TYR A 126 -11.09 11.01 -10.84
N LEU A 127 -11.08 9.69 -11.04
CA LEU A 127 -9.89 8.85 -11.09
C LEU A 127 -9.83 8.13 -12.45
N TYR A 128 -8.65 8.08 -13.06
CA TYR A 128 -8.45 7.45 -14.37
C TYR A 128 -7.39 6.35 -14.26
N LEU A 129 -7.68 5.22 -14.88
CA LEU A 129 -6.79 4.08 -14.96
C LEU A 129 -6.33 3.91 -16.39
N TYR A 130 -5.02 3.96 -16.56
CA TYR A 130 -4.34 3.82 -17.83
C TYR A 130 -3.52 2.54 -17.83
N GLU A 131 -3.67 1.75 -18.88
CA GLU A 131 -2.84 0.57 -19.13
C GLU A 131 -1.76 0.94 -20.15
N ARG A 132 -0.51 0.59 -19.87
CA ARG A 132 0.59 0.78 -20.82
C ARG A 132 0.36 -0.09 -22.05
N LEU A 133 0.65 0.46 -23.24
CA LEU A 133 0.55 -0.26 -24.52
C LEU A 133 1.65 -1.29 -24.71
#